data_AF-A0A382YL18-F1
#
_entry.id   AF-A0A382YL18-F1
#
_cell.length_a   1.000
_cell.length_b   1.000
_cell.length_c   1.000
_cell.angle_alpha   90.00
_cell.angle_beta   90.00
_cell.angle_gamma   90.00
#
_symmetry.space_group_name_H-M   'P 1'
#
loop_
_entity.id
_entity.type
_entity.pdbx_description
1 polymer ?
#
loop_
_entity_poly.entity_id
_entity_poly.type
_entity_poly.pdbx_seq_one_letter_code
_entity_poly.pdbx_strand_id
1 'polypeptide(L)'
;MKSRHLFFILSLMLFSVELAKAEEVFVLDTESQLQTIERKHMQFLEGYDEHATFEQLQKADWQRELSSHQSFVEGYWVKFLVRNELDSTTIGLFHNLNFEKKIFVNNSLGV
;
A
#
# COMPACT_ATOMS: atom_id res chain seq x y z
N MET A 1 -23.87 -40.99 1.23
CA MET A 1 -22.95 -40.29 0.30
C MET A 1 -23.18 -38.78 0.19
N LYS A 2 -24.40 -38.24 0.28
CA LYS A 2 -24.67 -36.78 0.12
C LYS A 2 -24.02 -35.86 1.17
N SER A 3 -23.90 -36.30 2.43
CA SER A 3 -23.30 -35.51 3.54
C SER A 3 -21.77 -35.30 3.40
N ARG A 4 -21.03 -36.26 2.84
CA ARG A 4 -19.58 -36.14 2.62
C ARG A 4 -19.21 -35.08 1.58
N HIS A 5 -20.01 -34.93 0.53
CA HIS A 5 -19.81 -33.88 -0.47
C HIS A 5 -20.16 -32.50 0.07
N LEU A 6 -21.17 -32.39 0.93
CA LEU A 6 -21.52 -31.14 1.61
C LEU A 6 -20.38 -30.66 2.53
N PHE A 7 -19.76 -31.57 3.28
CA PHE A 7 -18.58 -31.27 4.10
C PHE A 7 -17.38 -30.83 3.27
N PHE A 8 -17.15 -31.45 2.10
CA PHE A 8 -16.06 -31.08 1.20
C PHE A 8 -16.27 -29.70 0.57
N ILE A 9 -17.50 -29.37 0.17
CA ILE A 9 -17.85 -28.04 -0.34
C ILE A 9 -17.70 -26.99 0.76
N LEU A 10 -18.11 -27.30 1.98
CA LEU A 10 -17.98 -26.40 3.12
C LEU A 10 -16.52 -26.15 3.50
N SER A 11 -15.65 -27.16 3.43
CA SER A 11 -14.20 -26.98 3.70
C SER A 11 -13.49 -26.20 2.60
N LEU A 12 -13.91 -26.36 1.33
CA LEU A 12 -13.35 -25.59 0.21
C LEU A 12 -13.68 -24.10 0.34
N MET A 13 -14.92 -23.78 0.75
CA MET A 13 -15.36 -22.40 0.99
C MET A 13 -14.61 -21.74 2.15
N LEU A 14 -14.28 -22.50 3.21
CA LEU A 14 -13.52 -22.00 4.37
C LEU A 14 -12.03 -21.79 4.06
N PHE A 15 -11.44 -22.56 3.13
CA PHE A 15 -10.06 -22.35 2.67
C PHE A 15 -9.91 -21.19 1.67
N SER A 16 -11.01 -20.76 1.04
CA SER A 16 -11.02 -19.70 0.02
C SER A 16 -11.13 -18.29 0.62
N VAL A 17 -11.25 -18.17 1.94
CA VAL A 17 -11.18 -16.87 2.61
C VAL A 17 -9.70 -16.53 2.76
N GLU A 18 -9.10 -16.09 1.65
CA GLU A 18 -7.90 -15.28 1.72
C GLU A 18 -8.26 -14.11 2.62
N LEU A 19 -7.70 -14.09 3.83
CA LEU A 19 -7.96 -13.02 4.79
C LEU A 19 -7.34 -11.77 4.18
N ALA A 20 -8.15 -11.01 3.44
CA ALA A 20 -7.79 -9.72 2.89
C ALA A 20 -7.38 -8.84 4.07
N LYS A 21 -6.09 -8.88 4.39
CA LYS A 21 -5.51 -8.06 5.44
C LYS A 21 -5.57 -6.63 4.93
N ALA A 22 -6.43 -5.84 5.57
CA ALA A 22 -6.61 -4.43 5.28
C ALA A 22 -5.26 -3.71 5.19
N GLU A 23 -5.15 -2.75 4.26
CA GLU A 23 -3.97 -1.89 4.15
C GLU A 23 -3.81 -1.10 5.45
N GLU A 24 -2.62 -1.16 6.06
CA GLU A 24 -2.35 -0.44 7.32
C GLU A 24 -2.20 1.05 7.05
N VAL A 25 -3.10 1.85 7.59
CA VAL A 25 -3.09 3.31 7.46
C VAL A 25 -2.15 3.93 8.48
N PHE A 26 -1.26 4.81 8.03
CA PHE A 26 -0.44 5.64 8.90
C PHE A 26 -1.28 6.80 9.45
N VAL A 27 -1.32 6.96 10.77
CA VAL A 27 -2.04 8.05 11.43
C VAL A 27 -1.08 9.20 11.67
N LEU A 28 -1.38 10.34 11.06
CA LEU A 28 -0.66 11.60 11.27
C LEU A 28 -1.36 12.38 12.38
N ASP A 29 -0.78 12.36 13.57
CA ASP A 29 -1.21 13.07 14.77
C ASP A 29 -0.04 13.89 15.34
N THR A 30 -0.22 14.54 16.50
CA THR A 30 0.79 15.38 17.13
C THR A 30 2.07 14.61 17.49
N GLU A 31 1.98 13.33 17.81
CA GLU A 31 3.12 12.49 18.21
C GLU A 31 3.89 11.94 16.99
N SER A 32 3.20 11.77 15.85
CA SER A 32 3.78 11.19 14.64
C SER A 32 4.31 12.20 13.61
N GLN A 33 4.16 13.51 13.85
CA GLN A 33 4.52 14.59 12.89
C GLN A 33 5.94 14.53 12.32
N LEU A 34 6.90 14.02 13.09
CA LEU A 34 8.32 13.93 12.71
C LEU A 34 8.81 12.48 12.62
N GLN A 35 7.90 11.52 12.61
CA GLN A 35 8.25 10.11 12.54
C GLN A 35 8.43 9.67 11.09
N THR A 36 9.36 8.74 10.89
CA THR A 36 9.48 8.04 9.61
C THR A 36 8.34 7.04 9.51
N ILE A 37 7.61 7.05 8.39
CA ILE A 37 6.58 6.05 8.11
C ILE A 37 7.24 4.66 8.11
N GLU A 38 6.74 3.77 8.96
CA GLU A 38 7.27 2.41 9.07
C GLU A 38 6.90 1.55 7.84
N ARG A 39 7.75 0.57 7.53
CA ARG A 39 7.55 -0.35 6.38
C ARG A 39 6.19 -1.05 6.37
N LYS A 40 5.61 -1.33 7.55
CA LYS A 40 4.29 -1.98 7.68
C LYS A 40 3.15 -1.19 7.02
N HIS A 41 3.30 0.12 6.88
CA HIS A 41 2.36 1.01 6.20
C HIS A 41 2.62 1.16 4.70
N MET A 42 3.64 0.47 4.17
CA MET A 42 4.06 0.60 2.78
C MET A 42 3.70 -0.64 1.97
N GLN A 43 3.40 -0.41 0.71
CA GLN A 43 3.32 -1.42 -0.32
C GLN A 43 4.18 -1.01 -1.51
N PHE A 44 4.62 -2.00 -2.27
CA PHE A 44 5.59 -1.86 -3.33
C PHE A 44 5.03 -2.38 -4.64
N LEU A 45 5.44 -1.73 -5.72
CA LEU A 45 5.15 -2.15 -7.09
C LEU A 45 6.44 -2.10 -7.90
N GLU A 46 6.86 -3.27 -8.35
CA GLU A 46 8.06 -3.50 -9.17
C GLU A 46 7.66 -3.58 -10.66
N GLY A 47 8.61 -3.32 -11.57
CA GLY A 47 8.40 -3.45 -13.02
C GLY A 47 7.67 -2.28 -13.69
N TYR A 48 7.45 -1.18 -12.96
CA TYR A 48 6.94 0.09 -13.48
C TYR A 48 7.98 1.19 -13.29
N ASP A 49 8.26 1.95 -14.35
CA ASP A 49 9.20 3.06 -14.35
C ASP A 49 8.50 4.41 -14.02
N GLU A 50 9.22 5.52 -14.18
CA GLU A 50 8.71 6.88 -13.95
C GLU A 50 7.63 7.32 -14.96
N HIS A 51 7.48 6.60 -16.08
CA HIS A 51 6.47 6.89 -17.10
C HIS A 51 5.10 6.29 -16.77
N ALA A 52 5.00 5.46 -15.72
CA ALA A 52 3.72 4.97 -15.22
C ALA A 52 2.72 6.11 -14.99
N THR A 53 1.51 5.91 -15.49
CA THR A 53 0.38 6.82 -15.30
C THR A 53 -0.31 6.56 -13.97
N PHE A 54 -0.98 7.57 -13.43
CA PHE A 54 -1.71 7.40 -12.17
C PHE A 54 -2.80 6.31 -12.27
N GLU A 55 -3.50 6.20 -13.40
CA GLU A 55 -4.53 5.17 -13.62
C GLU A 55 -3.95 3.75 -13.58
N GLN A 56 -2.76 3.54 -14.17
CA GLN A 56 -2.07 2.25 -14.10
C GLN A 56 -1.71 1.90 -12.65
N LEU A 57 -1.18 2.87 -11.90
CA LEU A 57 -0.80 2.68 -10.50
C LEU A 57 -2.01 2.38 -9.59
N GLN A 58 -3.17 2.98 -9.86
CA GLN A 58 -4.41 2.71 -9.11
C GLN A 58 -4.94 1.29 -9.32
N LYS A 59 -4.71 0.70 -10.50
CA LYS A 59 -5.21 -0.63 -10.88
C LYS A 59 -4.18 -1.74 -10.65
N ALA A 60 -2.95 -1.39 -10.26
CA ALA A 60 -1.86 -2.33 -10.08
C ALA A 60 -2.07 -3.24 -8.86
N ASP A 61 -1.42 -4.41 -8.91
CA ASP A 61 -1.40 -5.37 -7.80
C ASP A 61 -0.20 -5.11 -6.87
N TRP A 62 -0.47 -4.44 -5.75
CA TRP A 62 0.54 -3.94 -4.82
C TRP A 62 0.95 -5.00 -3.80
N GLN A 63 2.25 -5.23 -3.66
CA GLN A 63 2.81 -6.25 -2.77
C GLN A 63 3.30 -5.64 -1.44
N ARG A 64 3.32 -6.41 -0.36
CA ARG A 64 3.85 -5.94 0.95
C ARG A 64 5.37 -5.87 1.01
N GLU A 65 6.02 -6.68 0.19
CA GLU A 65 7.47 -6.82 0.18
C GLU A 65 7.97 -6.66 -1.25
N LEU A 66 9.22 -6.25 -1.39
CA LEU A 66 9.91 -6.30 -2.68
C LEU A 66 10.25 -7.77 -2.97
N SER A 67 10.00 -8.20 -4.19
CA SER A 67 10.31 -9.56 -4.64
C SER A 67 11.78 -9.69 -5.04
N SER A 68 12.42 -8.58 -5.44
CA SER A 68 13.79 -8.58 -5.94
C SER A 68 14.64 -7.46 -5.34
N HIS A 69 15.89 -7.77 -5.03
CA HIS A 69 16.90 -6.75 -4.71
C HIS A 69 17.26 -5.87 -5.92
N GLN A 70 17.03 -6.36 -7.14
CA GLN A 70 17.29 -5.60 -8.36
C GLN A 70 16.43 -4.33 -8.44
N SER A 71 15.29 -4.30 -7.75
CA SER A 71 14.39 -3.15 -7.67
C SER A 71 15.07 -1.92 -7.06
N PHE A 72 16.09 -2.08 -6.21
CA PHE A 72 16.88 -0.94 -5.72
C PHE A 72 17.71 -0.25 -6.83
N VAL A 73 17.94 -0.93 -7.95
CA VAL A 73 18.67 -0.41 -9.12
C VAL A 73 17.68 0.06 -10.20
N GLU A 74 16.65 -0.74 -10.47
CA GLU A 74 15.66 -0.47 -11.53
C GLU A 74 14.60 0.55 -11.10
N GLY A 75 14.45 0.78 -9.79
CA GLY A 75 13.40 1.59 -9.23
C GLY A 75 12.14 0.77 -8.92
N TYR A 76 11.32 1.33 -8.03
CA TYR A 76 10.03 0.78 -7.66
C TYR A 76 9.12 1.91 -7.16
N TRP A 77 7.82 1.67 -7.25
CA TRP A 77 6.83 2.56 -6.65
C TRP A 77 6.53 2.15 -5.22
N VAL A 78 6.25 3.14 -4.38
CA VAL A 78 5.81 2.95 -2.99
C VAL A 78 4.44 3.58 -2.82
N LYS A 79 3.51 2.81 -2.25
CA LYS A 79 2.18 3.28 -1.85
C LYS A 79 2.06 3.20 -0.33
N PHE A 80 1.48 4.23 0.28
CA PHE A 80 1.10 4.24 1.68
C PHE A 80 -0.14 5.12 1.83
N LEU A 81 -0.95 4.85 2.86
CA LEU A 81 -2.15 5.61 3.17
C LEU A 81 -1.93 6.44 4.41
N VAL A 82 -2.35 7.69 4.39
CA VAL A 82 -2.23 8.60 5.53
C VAL A 82 -3.63 9.07 5.94
N ARG A 83 -3.96 8.87 7.23
CA ARG A 83 -5.11 9.52 7.87
C ARG A 83 -4.58 10.72 8.65
N ASN A 84 -4.99 11.91 8.23
CA ASN A 84 -4.63 13.14 8.92
C ASN A 84 -5.61 13.42 10.06
N GLU A 85 -5.10 13.45 11.29
CA GLU A 85 -5.83 13.81 12.50
C GLU A 85 -5.39 15.16 13.07
N LEU A 86 -4.54 15.89 12.36
CA LEU A 86 -4.15 17.25 12.70
C LEU A 86 -5.22 18.26 12.27
N ASP A 87 -5.26 19.40 12.96
CA ASP A 87 -6.08 20.55 12.56
C ASP A 87 -5.61 21.20 11.25
N SER A 88 -4.40 20.86 10.77
CA SER A 88 -3.82 21.36 9.53
C SER A 88 -4.17 20.47 8.35
N THR A 89 -4.62 21.05 7.25
CA THR A 89 -4.77 20.36 5.95
C THR A 89 -3.48 20.33 5.13
N THR A 90 -2.41 20.98 5.60
CA THR A 90 -1.10 21.00 4.96
C THR A 90 -0.21 19.93 5.58
N ILE A 91 0.27 19.00 4.76
CA ILE A 91 1.15 17.90 5.15
C ILE A 91 2.42 17.98 4.30
N GLY A 92 3.58 17.97 4.95
CA GLY A 92 4.87 17.85 4.29
C GLY A 92 5.33 16.39 4.25
N LEU A 93 5.95 15.97 3.15
CA LEU A 93 6.66 14.70 3.07
C LEU A 93 8.17 14.98 3.01
N PHE A 94 8.90 14.54 4.03
CA PHE A 94 10.36 14.61 4.04
C PHE A 94 10.95 13.28 3.54
N HIS A 95 11.92 13.34 2.63
CA HIS A 95 12.59 12.17 2.09
C HIS A 95 14.10 12.38 2.00
N ASN A 96 14.88 11.38 2.41
CA ASN A 96 16.32 11.50 2.63
C ASN A 96 17.22 11.25 1.39
N LEU A 97 16.66 11.11 0.18
CA LEU A 97 17.44 10.82 -1.03
C LEU A 97 17.22 11.86 -2.12
N ASN A 98 18.28 12.18 -2.88
CA ASN A 98 18.34 13.26 -3.88
C ASN A 98 18.04 12.82 -5.33
N PHE A 99 17.51 11.63 -5.54
CA PHE A 99 17.02 11.24 -6.87
C PHE A 99 15.68 11.91 -7.17
N GLU A 100 15.43 12.22 -8.44
CA GLU A 100 14.13 12.69 -8.91
C GLU A 100 13.04 11.71 -8.48
N LYS A 101 11.97 12.24 -7.90
CA LYS A 101 10.80 11.47 -7.46
C LYS A 101 9.59 11.99 -8.18
N LYS A 102 8.79 11.08 -8.70
CA LYS A 102 7.44 11.36 -9.16
C LYS A 102 6.47 10.95 -8.05
N ILE A 103 5.62 11.88 -7.64
CA ILE A 103 4.64 11.66 -6.57
C ILE A 103 3.26 11.88 -7.17
N PHE A 104 2.38 10.91 -6.96
CA PHE A 104 0.95 11.09 -7.15
C PHE A 104 0.27 11.13 -5.79
N VAL A 105 -0.64 12.07 -5.62
CA VAL A 105 -1.45 12.20 -4.41
C VAL A 105 -2.91 12.05 -4.81
N ASN A 106 -3.59 11.12 -4.15
CA ASN A 106 -5.05 11.04 -4.19
C ASN A 106 -5.58 11.46 -2.83
N ASN A 107 -6.24 12.61 -2.78
CA ASN A 107 -6.84 13.13 -1.58
C ASN A 107 -8.35 13.15 -1.76
N SER A 108 -9.06 12.32 -0.99
CA SER A 108 -10.46 12.55 -0.70
C SER A 108 -10.50 13.63 0.37
N LEU A 109 -10.89 14.86 0.03
CA LEU A 109 -10.98 16.02 0.94
C LEU A 109 -12.02 15.86 2.08
N GLY A 110 -12.16 14.65 2.65
CA GLY A 110 -13.22 14.25 3.57
C GLY A 110 -14.56 14.14 2.85
N VAL A 111 -15.02 12.92 2.62
CA VAL A 111 -16.44 12.59 2.88
C VAL A 111 -16.44 11.79 4.17
#